data_AF-A0A075IFM2-F1
#
_entry.id   AF-A0A075IFM2-F1
#
_cell.length_a   1.000
_cell.length_b   1.000
_cell.length_c   1.000
_cell.angle_alpha   90.00
_cell.angle_beta   90.00
_cell.angle_gamma   90.00
#
_symmetry.space_group_name_H-M   'P 1'
#
loop_
_entity.id
_entity.type
_entity.pdbx_description
1 polymer ?
#
loop_
_entity_poly.entity_id
_entity_poly.type
_entity_poly.pdbx_seq_one_letter_code
_entity_poly.pdbx_strand_id
1 'polypeptide(L)'
;PGDPTAKEMLGRFMPGTLTNPSLPYYSEPKLIVISDPQVDAQAVTEATNAGIPVIGIANTDNVTSKLDLVIPANNRGRKALATIYWLLASEILQDSKAMKYEIDDFETKTAEVEEEL
;
A
#
# COMPACT_ATOMS: atom_id res chain seq x y z
N PRO A 1 -11.60 -5.19 -20.35
CA PRO A 1 -10.22 -4.85 -19.91
C PRO A 1 -10.30 -3.61 -19.01
N GLY A 2 -10.55 -3.86 -17.71
CA GLY A 2 -10.98 -2.84 -16.77
C GLY A 2 -9.90 -1.81 -16.48
N ASP A 3 -10.33 -0.58 -16.21
CA ASP A 3 -9.47 0.48 -15.68
C ASP A 3 -8.65 -0.06 -14.50
N PRO A 4 -7.33 0.23 -14.43
CA PRO A 4 -6.52 -0.11 -13.27
C PRO A 4 -6.90 0.83 -12.11
N THR A 5 -8.05 0.59 -11.48
CA THR A 5 -8.47 1.32 -10.28
C THR A 5 -7.76 0.73 -9.07
N ALA A 6 -6.75 1.44 -8.57
CA ALA A 6 -6.19 1.17 -7.26
C ALA A 6 -7.22 1.59 -6.19
N LYS A 7 -7.41 0.75 -5.17
CA LYS A 7 -8.24 1.06 -4.00
C LYS A 7 -7.33 1.22 -2.80
N GLU A 8 -7.41 2.37 -2.14
CA GLU A 8 -6.70 2.62 -0.89
C GLU A 8 -7.43 1.99 0.30
N MET A 9 -6.65 1.49 1.26
CA MET A 9 -7.13 0.95 2.53
C MET A 9 -6.29 1.59 3.63
N LEU A 10 -6.80 2.68 4.20
CA LEU A 10 -6.13 3.44 5.25
C LEU A 10 -6.63 3.00 6.62
N GLY A 11 -5.77 3.16 7.62
CA GLY A 11 -6.09 2.83 9.01
C GLY A 11 -6.12 1.33 9.29
N ARG A 12 -7.02 0.91 10.19
CA ARG A 12 -7.05 -0.48 10.66
C ARG A 12 -7.55 -1.43 9.57
N PHE A 13 -6.69 -2.36 9.16
CA PHE A 13 -7.09 -3.45 8.26
C PHE A 13 -8.01 -4.44 8.98
N MET A 14 -9.25 -4.58 8.49
CA MET A 14 -10.27 -5.43 9.11
C MET A 14 -10.03 -6.90 8.76
N PRO A 15 -9.95 -7.81 9.74
CA PRO A 15 -9.78 -9.23 9.46
C PRO A 15 -10.92 -9.80 8.58
N GLY A 16 -10.55 -10.60 7.59
CA GLY A 16 -11.46 -11.23 6.63
C GLY A 16 -11.70 -10.40 5.36
N THR A 17 -11.04 -9.25 5.22
CA THR A 17 -11.15 -8.39 4.04
C THR A 17 -10.77 -9.12 2.75
N LEU A 18 -9.76 -10.00 2.76
CA LEU A 18 -9.32 -10.73 1.55
C LEU A 18 -9.77 -12.18 1.52
N THR A 19 -10.32 -12.71 2.60
CA THR A 19 -10.60 -14.15 2.73
C THR A 19 -12.07 -14.50 2.95
N ASN A 20 -12.94 -13.54 3.32
CA ASN A 20 -14.34 -13.82 3.64
C ASN A 20 -15.32 -13.04 2.74
N PRO A 21 -15.85 -13.68 1.68
CA PRO A 21 -16.82 -13.08 0.76
C PRO A 21 -18.15 -12.65 1.40
N SER A 22 -18.47 -13.11 2.60
CA SER A 22 -19.72 -12.75 3.29
C SER A 22 -19.66 -11.37 3.96
N LEU A 23 -18.48 -10.76 4.05
CA LEU A 23 -18.29 -9.44 4.68
C LEU A 23 -18.56 -8.32 3.66
N PRO A 24 -19.20 -7.21 4.08
CA PRO A 24 -19.53 -6.10 3.16
C PRO A 24 -18.29 -5.35 2.64
N TYR A 25 -17.15 -5.50 3.33
CA TYR A 25 -15.86 -4.89 2.97
C TYR A 25 -14.89 -5.88 2.31
N TYR A 26 -15.36 -7.06 1.91
CA TYR A 26 -14.55 -8.02 1.15
C TYR A 26 -14.03 -7.42 -0.14
N SER A 27 -12.77 -7.71 -0.46
CA SER A 27 -12.13 -7.30 -1.71
C SER A 27 -11.23 -8.42 -2.21
N GLU A 28 -11.24 -8.64 -3.52
CA GLU A 28 -10.41 -9.66 -4.19
C GLU A 28 -9.42 -8.98 -5.15
N PRO A 29 -8.40 -8.28 -4.63
CA PRO A 29 -7.39 -7.64 -5.47
C PRO A 29 -6.48 -8.69 -6.11
N LYS A 30 -5.96 -8.37 -7.29
CA LYS A 30 -4.97 -9.22 -7.99
C LYS A 30 -3.54 -9.05 -7.46
N LEU A 31 -3.30 -7.98 -6.71
CA LEU A 31 -2.01 -7.57 -6.17
C LEU A 31 -2.28 -6.59 -5.02
N ILE A 32 -1.49 -6.66 -3.95
CA ILE A 32 -1.49 -5.64 -2.90
C ILE A 32 -0.11 -4.98 -2.76
N VAL A 33 -0.12 -3.69 -2.40
CA VAL A 33 1.07 -2.92 -2.04
C VAL A 33 0.92 -2.47 -0.60
N ILE A 34 1.88 -2.82 0.26
CA ILE A 34 1.87 -2.48 1.70
C ILE A 34 2.96 -1.46 2.04
N SER A 35 2.71 -0.62 3.05
CA SER A 35 3.68 0.38 3.51
C SER A 35 4.69 -0.19 4.49
N ASP A 36 4.25 -1.08 5.38
CA ASP A 36 5.11 -1.69 6.38
C ASP A 36 4.66 -3.14 6.66
N PRO A 37 5.52 -4.16 6.43
CA PRO A 37 5.19 -5.56 6.63
C PRO A 37 4.81 -5.94 8.07
N GLN A 38 5.28 -5.18 9.05
CA GLN A 38 5.00 -5.39 10.46
C GLN A 38 3.69 -4.72 10.88
N VAL A 39 3.40 -3.50 10.42
CA VAL A 39 2.13 -2.82 10.71
C VAL A 39 0.98 -3.47 9.96
N ASP A 40 1.21 -3.82 8.68
CA ASP A 40 0.21 -4.39 7.77
C ASP A 40 0.16 -5.93 7.81
N ALA A 41 0.70 -6.56 8.86
CA ALA A 41 0.87 -8.01 8.97
C ALA A 41 -0.42 -8.82 8.77
N GLN A 42 -1.58 -8.25 9.11
CA GLN A 42 -2.89 -8.85 8.87
C GLN A 42 -3.18 -8.95 7.36
N ALA A 43 -2.98 -7.85 6.62
CA ALA A 43 -3.17 -7.82 5.18
C ALA A 43 -2.21 -8.77 4.46
N VAL A 44 -0.94 -8.81 4.90
CA VAL A 44 0.06 -9.75 4.38
C VAL A 44 -0.39 -11.19 4.57
N THR A 45 -0.81 -11.55 5.79
CA THR A 45 -1.21 -12.92 6.09
C THR A 45 -2.46 -13.35 5.33
N GLU A 46 -3.45 -12.46 5.22
CA GLU A 46 -4.65 -12.73 4.43
C GLU A 46 -4.36 -12.84 2.93
N ALA A 47 -3.52 -11.97 2.38
CA ALA A 47 -3.12 -12.03 0.99
C ALA A 47 -2.36 -13.33 0.68
N THR A 48 -1.42 -13.74 1.55
CA THR A 48 -0.74 -15.03 1.43
C THR A 48 -1.73 -16.19 1.44
N ASN A 49 -2.73 -16.19 2.34
CA ASN A 49 -3.74 -17.24 2.42
C ASN A 49 -4.67 -17.27 1.20
N ALA A 50 -4.96 -16.11 0.61
CA ALA A 50 -5.77 -15.96 -0.59
C ALA A 50 -4.99 -16.20 -1.90
N GLY A 51 -3.66 -16.37 -1.84
CA GLY A 51 -2.80 -16.52 -3.01
C GLY A 51 -2.61 -15.22 -3.81
N ILE A 52 -2.77 -14.07 -3.15
CA ILE A 52 -2.61 -12.74 -3.75
C ILE A 52 -1.14 -12.31 -3.59
N PRO A 53 -0.45 -11.92 -4.67
CA PRO A 53 0.92 -11.41 -4.59
C PRO A 53 1.04 -10.12 -3.77
N VAL A 54 2.10 -10.04 -2.95
CA VAL A 54 2.36 -8.95 -2.01
C VAL A 54 3.65 -8.22 -2.37
N ILE A 55 3.53 -6.94 -2.68
CA ILE A 55 4.66 -6.00 -2.78
C ILE A 55 4.71 -5.18 -1.50
N GLY A 56 5.88 -5.05 -0.87
CA GLY A 56 6.01 -4.27 0.36
C GLY A 56 7.24 -3.39 0.42
N ILE A 57 7.07 -2.19 0.99
CA ILE A 57 8.19 -1.31 1.34
C ILE A 57 8.78 -1.80 2.67
N ALA A 58 10.06 -2.14 2.68
CA ALA A 58 10.72 -2.69 3.86
C ALA A 58 11.98 -1.91 4.22
N ASN A 59 12.13 -1.65 5.51
CA ASN A 59 13.32 -1.13 6.14
C ASN A 59 14.16 -2.28 6.74
N THR A 60 15.32 -1.97 7.30
CA THR A 60 16.30 -2.96 7.79
C THR A 60 15.80 -3.88 8.90
N ASP A 61 14.78 -3.44 9.64
CA ASP A 61 14.19 -4.13 10.78
C ASP A 61 12.92 -4.92 10.43
N ASN A 62 12.41 -4.81 9.19
CA ASN A 62 11.20 -5.52 8.79
C ASN A 62 11.49 -6.97 8.37
N VAL A 63 10.57 -7.88 8.70
CA VAL A 63 10.60 -9.27 8.23
C VAL A 63 9.95 -9.34 6.85
N THR A 64 10.70 -9.82 5.85
CA THR A 64 10.27 -9.83 4.44
C THR A 64 9.86 -11.21 3.92
N SER A 65 9.75 -12.23 4.79
CA SER A 65 9.55 -13.63 4.40
C SER A 65 8.23 -13.93 3.66
N LYS A 66 7.24 -13.04 3.75
CA LYS A 66 5.92 -13.18 3.11
C LYS A 66 5.69 -12.16 1.98
N LEU A 67 6.73 -11.43 1.59
CA LEU A 67 6.67 -10.49 0.48
C LEU A 67 7.21 -11.18 -0.78
N ASP A 68 6.48 -11.07 -1.88
CA ASP A 68 6.92 -11.57 -3.17
C ASP A 68 7.91 -10.60 -3.83
N LEU A 69 7.72 -9.30 -3.59
CA LEU A 69 8.63 -8.25 -4.02
C LEU A 69 8.87 -7.24 -2.89
N VAL A 70 10.15 -6.94 -2.65
CA VAL A 70 10.58 -6.00 -1.62
C VAL A 70 11.08 -4.72 -2.27
N ILE A 71 10.56 -3.58 -1.80
CA ILE A 71 11.10 -2.25 -2.10
C ILE A 71 11.92 -1.81 -0.89
N PRO A 72 13.27 -1.93 -0.92
CA PRO A 72 14.11 -1.57 0.21
C PRO A 72 14.19 -0.04 0.35
N ALA A 73 13.48 0.52 1.33
CA ALA A 73 13.45 1.96 1.55
C ALA A 73 13.01 2.32 2.98
N ASN A 74 13.15 3.61 3.34
CA ASN A 74 12.69 4.12 4.63
C ASN A 74 11.16 4.25 4.66
N ASN A 75 10.48 3.35 5.37
CA ASN A 75 9.03 3.36 5.58
C ASN A 75 8.57 4.05 6.87
N ARG A 76 9.46 4.70 7.62
CA ARG A 76 9.13 5.48 8.83
C ARG A 76 9.06 6.98 8.57
N GLY A 77 9.82 7.48 7.61
CA GLY A 77 9.88 8.89 7.27
C GLY A 77 8.72 9.31 6.38
N ARG A 78 7.93 10.31 6.79
CA ARG A 78 6.82 10.86 5.98
C ARG A 78 7.27 11.29 4.57
N LYS A 79 8.35 12.06 4.48
CA LYS A 79 8.94 12.48 3.18
C LYS A 79 9.41 11.30 2.33
N ALA A 80 9.95 10.26 2.98
CA ALA A 80 10.43 9.07 2.28
C ALA A 80 9.26 8.27 1.69
N LEU A 81 8.22 7.99 2.48
CA LEU A 81 6.99 7.34 1.99
C LEU A 81 6.34 8.15 0.87
N ALA A 82 6.21 9.47 1.02
CA ALA A 82 5.68 10.37 -0.01
C ALA A 82 6.47 10.24 -1.32
N THR A 83 7.81 10.25 -1.24
CA THR A 83 8.69 10.10 -2.40
C THR A 83 8.52 8.73 -3.07
N ILE A 84 8.42 7.64 -2.30
CA ILE A 84 8.25 6.29 -2.84
C ILE A 84 6.92 6.17 -3.58
N TYR A 85 5.82 6.60 -2.95
CA TYR A 85 4.50 6.55 -3.58
C TYR A 85 4.41 7.45 -4.80
N TRP A 86 5.03 8.63 -4.76
CA TRP A 86 5.10 9.52 -5.92
C TRP A 86 5.88 8.89 -7.08
N LEU A 87 7.04 8.28 -6.82
CA LEU A 87 7.83 7.58 -7.84
C LEU A 87 7.06 6.40 -8.45
N LEU A 88 6.41 5.58 -7.62
CA LEU A 88 5.61 4.45 -8.08
C LEU A 88 4.43 4.91 -8.95
N ALA A 89 3.69 5.92 -8.49
CA ALA A 89 2.58 6.49 -9.25
C ALA A 89 3.07 7.12 -10.56
N SER A 90 4.21 7.82 -10.52
CA SER A 90 4.82 8.45 -11.70
C SER A 90 5.22 7.44 -12.76
N GLU A 91 5.87 6.35 -12.36
CA GLU A 91 6.30 5.30 -13.29
C GLU A 91 5.09 4.59 -13.91
N ILE A 92 4.07 4.25 -13.12
CA ILE A 92 2.84 3.62 -13.61
C ILE A 92 2.07 4.56 -14.55
N LEU A 93 2.04 5.86 -14.25
CA LEU A 93 1.30 6.82 -15.06
C LEU A 93 2.04 7.19 -16.35
N GLN A 94 3.38 7.19 -16.38
CA GLN A 94 4.18 7.58 -17.55
C GLN A 94 3.82 6.77 -18.81
N ASP A 95 3.40 5.51 -18.67
CA ASP A 95 2.89 4.69 -19.78
C ASP A 95 1.51 5.16 -20.31
N SER A 96 0.82 6.07 -19.62
CA SER A 96 -0.56 6.51 -19.94
C SER A 96 -0.80 8.03 -19.99
N LYS A 97 0.00 8.89 -19.31
CA LYS A 97 -0.07 10.37 -19.27
C LYS A 97 1.11 10.96 -18.45
N ALA A 98 1.40 12.25 -18.63
CA ALA A 98 2.33 12.97 -17.76
C ALA A 98 1.75 13.19 -16.34
N MET A 99 2.56 12.95 -15.30
CA MET A 99 2.23 13.27 -13.90
C MET A 99 1.99 14.75 -13.71
N LYS A 100 0.87 15.09 -13.08
CA LYS A 100 0.48 16.47 -12.74
C LYS A 100 0.83 16.88 -11.30
N TYR A 101 1.18 15.90 -10.46
CA TYR A 101 1.40 16.08 -9.03
C TYR A 101 2.89 16.19 -8.72
N GLU A 102 3.25 17.06 -7.79
CA GLU A 102 4.60 17.19 -7.26
C GLU A 102 4.81 16.29 -6.04
N ILE A 103 6.06 16.07 -5.61
CA ILE A 103 6.37 15.23 -4.44
C ILE A 103 5.70 15.80 -3.19
N ASP A 104 5.66 17.12 -3.05
CA ASP A 104 5.08 17.81 -1.90
C ASP A 104 3.56 17.56 -1.78
N ASP A 105 2.87 17.23 -2.87
CA ASP A 105 1.45 16.86 -2.85
C ASP A 105 1.21 15.49 -2.18
N PHE A 106 2.23 14.64 -2.10
CA PHE A 106 2.18 13.31 -1.48
C PHE A 106 2.59 13.32 0.01
N GLU A 107 3.10 14.45 0.53
CA GLU A 107 3.50 14.55 1.93
C GLU A 107 2.27 14.68 2.85
N THR A 108 2.21 13.86 3.91
CA THR A 108 1.15 13.96 4.92
C THR A 108 1.17 15.33 5.61
N LYS A 109 0.11 16.12 5.44
CA LYS A 109 -0.04 17.43 6.09
C LYS A 109 -0.33 17.22 7.58
N THR A 110 0.43 17.88 8.43
CA THR A 110 0.42 17.69 9.88
C THR A 110 -0.93 18.00 10.55
N ALA A 111 -1.83 18.74 9.89
CA ALA A 111 -3.12 19.14 10.43
C ALA A 111 -4.25 18.10 10.23
N GLU A 112 -4.14 17.24 9.23
CA GLU A 112 -5.24 16.33 8.84
C GLU A 112 -5.29 15.06 9.70
N VAL A 113 -4.17 14.69 10.33
CA VAL A 113 -4.08 13.47 11.17
C VAL A 113 -4.76 13.63 12.54
N GLU A 114 -4.95 14.86 13.03
CA GLU A 114 -5.63 15.11 14.31
C GLU A 114 -7.16 14.99 14.23
N GLU A 115 -7.77 15.07 13.03
CA GLU A 115 -9.23 14.97 12.85
C GLU A 115 -9.73 13.54 12.56
N GLU A 116 -8.85 12.59 12.21
CA GLU A 116 -9.22 11.20 11.86
C GLU A 116 -8.93 10.15 12.97
N LEU A 117 -8.46 10.58 14.15
CA LEU A 117 -8.23 9.75 15.35
C LEU A 117 -9.36 9.90 16.38
#